data_AF-A0AAJ1N1K8-F1
#
_entry.id   AF-A0AAJ1N1K8-F1
#
_cell.length_a   1.000
_cell.length_b   1.000
_cell.length_c   1.000
_cell.angle_alpha   90.00
_cell.angle_beta   90.00
_cell.angle_gamma   90.00
#
_symmetry.space_group_name_H-M   'P 1'
#
loop_
_entity.id
_entity.type
_entity.pdbx_description
1 polymer ?
#
loop_
_entity_poly.entity_id
_entity_poly.type
_entity_poly.pdbx_seq_one_letter_code
_entity_poly.pdbx_strand_id
1 'polypeptide(L)'
;MKKIPLSDEQISDANRLKTIYEAKKKELGLSQEVLAEKLVMGQSAVAQLLNANNAISVSHAAKFAEILEITVDDFSPSLAAEIAEMAQCVQALSQRIEAVKPANNQLTKQQKELLALFDNLPSEEAERFLREMKARSTHFNAIFAEMMAKRGIKAS
;
A
#
# COMPACT_ATOMS: atom_id res chain seq x y z
N MET A 1 7.55 -13.94 -34.37
CA MET A 1 7.00 -12.59 -34.12
C MET A 1 8.12 -11.57 -34.33
N LYS A 2 7.86 -10.43 -35.00
CA LYS A 2 8.86 -9.35 -35.14
C LYS A 2 8.98 -8.62 -33.80
N LYS A 3 10.19 -8.40 -33.30
CA LYS A 3 10.42 -7.60 -32.09
C LYS A 3 9.93 -6.17 -32.33
N ILE A 4 9.20 -5.61 -31.37
CA ILE A 4 8.83 -4.20 -31.38
C ILE A 4 10.12 -3.40 -31.10
N PRO A 5 10.47 -2.40 -31.93
CA PRO A 5 11.62 -1.56 -31.68
C PRO A 5 11.38 -0.71 -30.42
N LEU A 6 12.45 -0.45 -29.67
CA LEU A 6 12.42 0.43 -28.51
C LEU A 6 12.22 1.88 -28.93
N SER A 7 11.56 2.66 -28.08
CA SER A 7 11.50 4.11 -28.25
C SER A 7 12.85 4.77 -27.91
N ASP A 8 13.06 5.98 -28.42
CA ASP A 8 14.27 6.77 -28.12
C ASP A 8 14.44 7.00 -26.61
N GLU A 9 13.33 7.20 -25.90
CA GLU A 9 13.32 7.34 -24.44
C GLU A 9 13.79 6.06 -23.74
N GLN A 10 13.28 4.89 -24.14
CA GLN A 10 13.68 3.60 -23.57
C GLN A 10 15.16 3.28 -23.83
N ILE A 11 15.68 3.67 -25.00
CA ILE A 11 17.10 3.55 -25.31
C ILE A 11 17.91 4.49 -24.41
N SER A 12 17.45 5.72 -24.22
CA SER A 12 18.07 6.72 -23.34
C SER A 12 18.11 6.26 -21.89
N ASP A 13 17.02 5.68 -21.37
CA ASP A 13 16.92 5.10 -20.03
C ASP A 13 17.94 3.98 -19.83
N ALA A 14 18.01 3.05 -20.77
CA ALA A 14 18.98 1.94 -20.73
C ALA A 14 20.43 2.44 -20.72
N ASN A 15 20.73 3.47 -21.52
CA ASN A 15 22.06 4.09 -21.55
C ASN A 15 22.43 4.80 -20.23
N ARG A 16 21.47 5.52 -19.62
CA ARG A 16 21.66 6.14 -18.29
C ARG A 16 21.92 5.06 -17.24
N LEU A 17 21.09 4.02 -17.21
CA LEU A 17 21.23 2.90 -16.28
C LEU A 17 22.60 2.21 -16.44
N LYS A 18 23.02 1.95 -17.68
CA LYS A 18 24.33 1.36 -17.95
C LYS A 18 25.48 2.24 -17.46
N THR A 19 25.38 3.55 -17.66
CA THR A 19 26.40 4.50 -17.20
C THR A 19 26.55 4.47 -15.68
N ILE A 20 25.43 4.49 -14.96
CA ILE A 20 25.39 4.39 -13.50
C ILE A 20 25.98 3.04 -13.04
N TYR A 21 25.56 1.93 -13.66
CA TYR A 21 26.09 0.61 -13.35
C TYR A 21 27.61 0.57 -13.52
N GLU A 22 28.14 1.06 -14.64
CA GLU A 22 29.57 1.06 -14.92
C GLU A 22 30.37 1.91 -13.92
N ALA A 23 29.79 3.01 -13.44
CA ALA A 23 30.39 3.85 -12.41
C ALA A 23 30.42 3.16 -11.03
N LYS A 24 29.31 2.52 -10.63
CA LYS A 24 29.17 1.93 -9.30
C LYS A 24 29.63 0.47 -9.17
N LYS A 25 29.80 -0.27 -10.27
CA LYS A 25 30.03 -1.73 -10.23
C LYS A 25 31.26 -2.15 -9.43
N LYS A 26 32.33 -1.36 -9.45
CA LYS A 26 33.55 -1.68 -8.70
C LYS A 26 33.37 -1.46 -7.20
N GLU A 27 32.73 -0.35 -6.84
CA GLU A 27 32.46 0.03 -5.45
C GLU A 27 31.51 -0.96 -4.79
N LEU A 28 30.43 -1.33 -5.49
CA LEU A 28 29.40 -2.23 -4.99
C LEU A 28 29.73 -3.72 -5.20
N GLY A 29 30.92 -4.05 -5.73
CA GLY A 29 31.33 -5.43 -6.01
C GLY A 29 30.42 -6.15 -7.01
N LEU A 30 29.81 -5.42 -7.94
CA LEU A 30 28.85 -5.95 -8.91
C LEU A 30 29.55 -6.44 -10.17
N SER A 31 29.11 -7.59 -10.64
CA SER A 31 29.29 -8.07 -12.01
C SER A 31 27.91 -8.27 -12.65
N GLN A 32 27.84 -8.51 -13.96
CA GLN A 32 26.56 -8.85 -14.60
C GLN A 32 26.01 -10.19 -14.10
N GLU A 33 26.87 -11.10 -13.67
CA GLU A 33 26.48 -12.37 -13.05
C GLU A 33 25.86 -12.13 -11.66
N VAL A 34 26.50 -11.32 -10.83
CA VAL A 34 25.94 -10.93 -9.51
C VAL A 34 24.63 -10.15 -9.66
N LEU A 35 24.53 -9.26 -10.66
CA LEU A 35 23.27 -8.58 -10.97
C LEU A 35 22.18 -9.57 -11.39
N ALA A 36 22.51 -10.55 -12.23
CA ALA A 36 21.57 -11.54 -12.70
C ALA A 36 21.00 -12.37 -11.55
N GLU A 37 21.86 -12.79 -10.61
CA GLU A 37 21.45 -13.48 -9.38
C GLU A 37 20.51 -12.61 -8.53
N LYS A 38 20.90 -11.36 -8.23
CA LYS A 38 20.09 -10.44 -7.42
C LYS A 38 18.74 -10.09 -8.08
N LEU A 39 18.73 -9.98 -9.41
CA LEU A 39 17.52 -9.70 -10.18
C LEU A 39 16.64 -10.94 -10.39
N VAL A 40 17.15 -12.14 -10.11
CA VAL A 40 16.54 -13.44 -10.39
C VAL A 40 16.22 -13.59 -11.88
N MET A 41 17.22 -13.30 -12.72
CA MET A 41 17.15 -13.46 -14.18
C MET A 41 18.47 -13.99 -14.74
N GLY A 42 18.50 -14.37 -16.03
CA GLY A 42 19.75 -14.80 -16.67
C GLY A 42 20.69 -13.62 -16.99
N GLN A 43 21.99 -13.86 -16.97
CA GLN A 43 23.00 -12.83 -17.28
C GLN A 43 22.82 -12.19 -18.68
N SER A 44 22.38 -12.98 -19.66
CA SER A 44 22.00 -12.47 -20.99
C SER A 44 20.82 -11.49 -20.94
N ALA A 45 19.84 -11.71 -20.04
CA ALA A 45 18.71 -10.79 -19.88
C ALA A 45 19.16 -9.44 -19.29
N VAL A 46 20.06 -9.47 -18.30
CA VAL A 46 20.69 -8.24 -17.75
C VAL A 46 21.40 -7.48 -18.86
N ALA A 47 22.21 -8.16 -19.68
CA ALA A 47 22.92 -7.54 -20.80
C ALA A 47 21.95 -6.97 -21.85
N GLN A 48 20.81 -7.61 -22.08
CA GLN A 48 19.79 -7.10 -23.00
C GLN A 48 19.12 -5.83 -22.49
N LEU A 49 18.93 -5.68 -21.18
CA LEU A 49 18.39 -4.45 -20.59
C LEU A 49 19.42 -3.32 -20.63
N LEU A 50 20.66 -3.58 -20.20
CA LEU A 50 21.72 -2.56 -20.18
C LEU A 50 22.13 -2.08 -21.58
N ASN A 51 21.98 -2.90 -22.62
CA ASN A 51 22.34 -2.55 -23.99
C ASN A 51 21.15 -2.11 -24.85
N ALA A 52 20.00 -1.75 -24.25
CA ALA A 52 18.81 -1.32 -24.98
C ALA A 52 18.36 -2.32 -26.07
N ASN A 53 18.42 -3.63 -25.78
CA ASN A 53 17.86 -4.67 -26.65
C ASN A 53 16.44 -5.06 -26.22
N ASN A 54 16.12 -4.85 -24.95
CA ASN A 54 14.78 -5.03 -24.36
C ASN A 54 14.46 -3.82 -23.45
N ALA A 55 13.16 -3.54 -23.29
CA ALA A 55 12.71 -2.45 -22.43
C ALA A 55 12.87 -2.82 -20.96
N ILE A 56 13.22 -1.84 -20.14
CA ILE A 56 13.24 -1.97 -18.68
C ILE A 56 11.80 -1.88 -18.20
N SER A 57 11.34 -2.87 -17.44
CA SER A 57 10.02 -2.84 -16.80
C SER A 57 10.10 -2.12 -15.45
N VAL A 58 8.97 -1.63 -14.93
CA VAL A 58 8.87 -1.03 -13.58
C VAL A 58 9.45 -1.92 -12.48
N SER A 59 9.23 -3.24 -12.57
CA SER A 59 9.76 -4.21 -11.60
C SER A 59 11.29 -4.30 -11.64
N HIS A 60 11.87 -4.39 -12.85
CA HIS A 60 13.33 -4.40 -12.98
C HIS A 60 13.93 -3.05 -12.60
N ALA A 61 13.28 -1.94 -12.96
CA ALA A 61 13.72 -0.60 -12.61
C ALA A 61 13.85 -0.42 -11.09
N ALA A 62 12.81 -0.81 -10.33
CA ALA A 62 12.84 -0.75 -8.87
C ALA A 62 13.99 -1.59 -8.28
N LYS A 63 14.20 -2.82 -8.77
CA LYS A 63 15.30 -3.67 -8.29
C LYS A 63 16.68 -3.13 -8.68
N PHE A 64 16.84 -2.57 -9.88
CA PHE A 64 18.09 -1.92 -10.28
C PHE A 64 18.38 -0.74 -9.37
N ALA A 65 17.39 0.08 -9.07
CA ALA A 65 17.53 1.22 -8.16
C ALA A 65 17.98 0.77 -6.75
N GLU A 66 17.36 -0.29 -6.22
CA GLU A 66 17.74 -0.89 -4.94
C GLU A 66 19.18 -1.42 -4.95
N ILE A 67 19.55 -2.22 -5.96
CA ILE A 67 20.89 -2.84 -6.05
C ILE A 67 21.99 -1.80 -6.28
N LEU A 68 21.70 -0.76 -7.05
CA LEU A 68 22.64 0.31 -7.38
C LEU A 68 22.63 1.45 -6.36
N GLU A 69 21.80 1.36 -5.31
CA GLU A 69 21.65 2.38 -4.27
C GLU A 69 21.39 3.78 -4.87
N ILE A 70 20.37 3.87 -5.73
CA ILE A 70 19.90 5.10 -6.38
C ILE A 70 18.37 5.12 -6.40
N THR A 71 17.78 6.16 -6.97
CA THR A 71 16.35 6.20 -7.29
C THR A 71 16.09 5.81 -8.74
N VAL A 72 14.84 5.46 -9.07
CA VAL A 72 14.47 5.17 -10.47
C VAL A 72 14.55 6.43 -11.34
N ASP A 73 14.30 7.60 -10.75
CA ASP A 73 14.33 8.90 -11.43
C ASP A 73 15.72 9.22 -12.00
N ASP A 74 16.79 8.78 -11.33
CA ASP A 74 18.18 8.96 -11.77
C ASP A 74 18.47 8.38 -13.17
N PHE A 75 17.70 7.38 -13.62
CA PHE A 75 17.86 6.82 -14.96
C PHE A 75 16.58 6.81 -15.81
N SER A 76 15.39 6.89 -15.22
CA SER A 76 14.13 6.91 -15.97
C SER A 76 13.05 7.66 -15.18
N PRO A 77 12.85 8.96 -15.46
CA PRO A 77 11.78 9.75 -14.86
C PRO A 77 10.38 9.22 -15.20
N SER A 78 10.19 8.65 -16.39
CA SER A 78 8.90 8.09 -16.81
C SER A 78 8.55 6.81 -16.04
N LEU A 79 9.50 5.87 -15.87
CA LEU A 79 9.28 4.70 -15.02
C LEU A 79 9.09 5.09 -13.54
N ALA A 80 9.79 6.12 -13.07
CA ALA A 80 9.60 6.63 -11.71
C ALA A 80 8.18 7.20 -11.51
N ALA A 81 7.67 7.96 -12.49
CA ALA A 81 6.31 8.48 -12.48
C ALA A 81 5.26 7.35 -12.50
N GLU A 82 5.46 6.32 -13.35
CA GLU A 82 4.57 5.15 -13.42
C GLU A 82 4.50 4.41 -12.07
N ILE A 83 5.65 4.17 -11.43
CA ILE A 83 5.72 3.54 -10.11
C ILE A 83 4.99 4.39 -9.06
N ALA A 84 5.18 5.71 -9.09
CA ALA A 84 4.51 6.63 -8.17
C ALA A 84 2.98 6.60 -8.34
N GLU A 85 2.49 6.58 -9.58
CA GLU A 85 1.06 6.48 -9.87
C GLU A 85 0.48 5.15 -9.35
N MET A 86 1.17 4.04 -9.59
CA MET A 86 0.77 2.72 -9.07
C MET A 86 0.70 2.72 -7.53
N ALA A 87 1.70 3.29 -6.86
CA ALA A 87 1.74 3.38 -5.40
C ALA A 87 0.59 4.23 -4.85
N GLN A 88 0.32 5.38 -5.46
CA GLN A 88 -0.80 6.25 -5.09
C GLN A 88 -2.15 5.54 -5.26
N CYS A 89 -2.34 4.81 -6.37
CA CYS A 89 -3.56 4.04 -6.61
C CYS A 89 -3.80 2.99 -5.52
N VAL A 90 -2.77 2.20 -5.19
CA VAL A 90 -2.84 1.17 -4.12
C VAL A 90 -3.15 1.81 -2.77
N GLN A 91 -2.51 2.94 -2.45
CA GLN A 91 -2.72 3.64 -1.19
C GLN A 91 -4.15 4.19 -1.09
N ALA A 92 -4.65 4.85 -2.14
CA ALA A 92 -6.01 5.39 -2.19
C ALA A 92 -7.08 4.28 -2.08
N LEU A 93 -6.88 3.15 -2.77
CA LEU A 93 -7.77 1.99 -2.66
C LEU A 93 -7.75 1.38 -1.26
N SER A 94 -6.57 1.23 -0.66
CA SER A 94 -6.43 0.73 0.70
C SER A 94 -7.19 1.61 1.70
N GLN A 95 -7.05 2.93 1.61
CA GLN A 95 -7.78 3.88 2.45
C GLN A 95 -9.30 3.78 2.26
N ARG A 96 -9.78 3.63 1.02
CA ARG A 96 -11.20 3.45 0.71
C ARG A 96 -11.74 2.13 1.28
N ILE A 97 -10.97 1.05 1.18
CA ILE A 97 -11.34 -0.24 1.75
C ILE A 97 -11.43 -0.16 3.28
N GLU A 98 -10.47 0.48 3.94
CA GLU A 98 -10.52 0.69 5.40
C GLU A 98 -11.72 1.56 5.82
N ALA A 99 -12.09 2.57 5.02
CA ALA A 99 -13.26 3.42 5.31
C ALA A 99 -14.61 2.69 5.13
N VAL A 100 -14.65 1.61 4.34
CA VAL A 100 -15.87 0.84 4.06
C VAL A 100 -15.94 -0.45 4.89
N LYS A 101 -14.84 -0.90 5.49
CA LYS A 101 -14.86 -2.03 6.42
C LYS A 101 -15.79 -1.68 7.59
N PRO A 102 -16.88 -2.46 7.83
CA PRO A 102 -17.66 -2.27 9.04
C PRO A 102 -16.74 -2.50 10.24
N ALA A 103 -16.96 -1.75 11.33
CA ALA A 103 -16.18 -1.80 12.58
C ALA A 103 -16.14 -3.19 13.27
N ASN A 104 -16.54 -4.28 12.60
CA ASN A 104 -16.54 -5.64 13.11
C ASN A 104 -15.15 -6.15 13.55
N ASN A 105 -14.06 -5.64 12.98
CA ASN A 105 -12.71 -6.00 13.42
C ASN A 105 -12.24 -5.27 14.69
N GLN A 106 -13.00 -4.27 15.17
CA GLN A 106 -12.69 -3.53 16.40
C GLN A 106 -13.69 -3.79 17.53
N LEU A 107 -14.56 -4.79 17.37
CA LEU A 107 -15.51 -5.14 18.43
C LEU A 107 -14.79 -5.89 19.57
N THR A 108 -15.03 -5.44 20.80
CA THR A 108 -14.63 -6.18 22.00
C THR A 108 -15.32 -7.54 22.02
N LYS A 109 -14.80 -8.48 22.83
CA LYS A 109 -15.43 -9.79 23.02
C LYS A 109 -16.92 -9.67 23.39
N GLN A 110 -17.25 -8.72 24.26
CA GLN A 110 -18.62 -8.47 24.71
C GLN A 110 -19.53 -7.91 23.60
N GLN A 111 -19.00 -7.04 22.74
CA GLN A 111 -19.77 -6.51 21.61
C GLN A 111 -20.07 -7.60 20.57
N LYS A 112 -19.12 -8.51 20.32
CA LYS A 112 -19.34 -9.67 19.44
C LYS A 112 -20.38 -10.63 20.01
N GLU A 113 -20.30 -10.91 21.30
CA GLU A 113 -21.27 -11.75 22.01
C GLU A 113 -22.67 -11.12 21.98
N LEU A 114 -22.79 -9.81 22.22
CA LEU A 114 -24.06 -9.10 22.13
C LEU A 114 -24.69 -9.22 20.74
N LEU A 115 -23.92 -9.02 19.67
CA LEU A 115 -24.42 -9.16 18.30
C LEU A 115 -24.87 -10.59 18.01
N ALA A 116 -24.08 -11.59 18.41
CA ALA A 116 -24.44 -12.99 18.24
C ALA A 116 -25.73 -13.35 18.98
N LEU A 117 -25.95 -12.83 20.19
CA LEU A 117 -27.20 -13.03 20.92
C LEU A 117 -28.36 -12.31 20.22
N PHE A 118 -28.14 -11.09 19.74
CA PHE A 118 -29.15 -10.28 19.07
C PHE A 118 -29.63 -10.91 17.75
N ASP A 119 -28.72 -11.42 16.92
CA ASP A 119 -29.03 -12.05 15.64
C ASP A 119 -29.85 -13.35 15.80
N ASN A 120 -29.80 -13.97 16.98
CA ASN A 120 -30.57 -15.18 17.31
C ASN A 120 -31.96 -14.87 17.91
N LEU A 121 -32.33 -13.60 18.12
CA LEU A 121 -33.64 -13.23 18.64
C LEU A 121 -34.70 -13.16 17.52
N PRO A 122 -35.96 -13.53 17.81
CA PRO A 122 -37.08 -13.15 16.97
C PRO A 122 -37.15 -11.62 16.80
N SER A 123 -37.66 -11.15 15.66
CA SER A 123 -37.70 -9.71 15.35
C SER A 123 -38.39 -8.86 16.42
N GLU A 124 -39.49 -9.34 16.99
CA GLU A 124 -40.23 -8.63 18.04
C GLU A 124 -39.42 -8.48 19.35
N GLU A 125 -38.66 -9.52 19.69
CA GLU A 125 -37.79 -9.55 20.87
C GLU A 125 -36.56 -8.67 20.68
N ALA A 126 -35.95 -8.72 19.49
CA ALA A 126 -34.85 -7.85 19.09
C ALA A 126 -35.27 -6.36 19.18
N GLU A 127 -36.45 -6.00 18.68
CA GLU A 127 -36.96 -4.64 18.79
C GLU A 127 -37.22 -4.22 20.24
N ARG A 128 -37.81 -5.10 21.07
CA ARG A 128 -38.02 -4.83 22.50
C ARG A 128 -36.70 -4.56 23.21
N PHE A 129 -35.71 -5.41 22.97
CA PHE A 129 -34.36 -5.25 23.51
C PHE A 129 -33.74 -3.89 23.14
N LEU A 130 -33.85 -3.46 21.88
CA LEU A 130 -33.35 -2.15 21.45
C LEU A 130 -34.06 -0.98 22.14
N ARG A 131 -35.38 -1.08 22.36
CA ARG A 131 -36.13 -0.04 23.10
C ARG A 131 -35.64 0.07 24.54
N GLU A 132 -35.44 -1.05 25.22
CA GLU A 132 -34.92 -1.07 26.59
C GLU A 132 -33.50 -0.51 26.68
N MET A 133 -32.61 -0.91 25.77
CA MET A 133 -31.24 -0.39 25.71
C MET A 133 -31.20 1.12 25.45
N LYS A 134 -32.05 1.62 24.56
CA LYS A 134 -32.18 3.07 24.33
C LYS A 134 -32.65 3.79 25.59
N ALA A 135 -33.67 3.29 26.27
CA ALA A 135 -34.18 3.90 27.49
C ALA A 135 -33.11 3.97 28.59
N ARG A 136 -32.38 2.88 28.81
CA ARG A 136 -31.28 2.84 29.79
C ARG A 136 -30.14 3.79 29.42
N SER A 137 -29.72 3.80 28.16
CA SER A 137 -28.67 4.71 27.67
C SER A 137 -29.05 6.18 27.90
N THR A 138 -30.28 6.56 27.54
CA THR A 138 -30.78 7.92 27.77
C THR A 138 -30.78 8.29 29.25
N HIS A 139 -31.18 7.38 30.13
CA HIS A 139 -31.17 7.60 31.58
C HIS A 139 -29.76 7.88 32.11
N PHE A 140 -28.77 7.07 31.73
CA PHE A 140 -27.39 7.27 32.17
C PHE A 140 -26.76 8.54 31.57
N ASN A 141 -27.07 8.87 30.32
CA ASN A 141 -26.61 10.11 29.69
C ASN A 141 -27.15 11.34 30.42
N ALA A 142 -28.42 11.31 30.86
CA ALA A 142 -29.01 12.38 31.66
C ALA A 142 -28.32 12.53 33.03
N ILE A 143 -28.08 11.42 33.74
CA ILE A 143 -27.33 11.44 35.00
C ILE A 143 -25.93 12.02 34.81
N PHE A 144 -25.24 11.60 33.75
CA PHE A 144 -23.90 12.10 33.45
C PHE A 144 -23.90 13.60 33.13
N ALA A 145 -24.87 14.08 32.35
CA ALA A 145 -25.04 15.50 32.05
C ALA A 145 -25.26 16.33 33.33
N GLU A 146 -26.12 15.87 34.25
CA GLU A 146 -26.32 16.52 35.55
C GLU A 146 -25.04 16.53 36.40
N MET A 147 -24.30 15.43 36.39
CA MET A 147 -23.03 15.29 37.13
C MET A 147 -21.95 16.23 36.58
N MET A 148 -21.86 16.40 35.27
CA MET A 148 -20.94 17.35 34.62
C MET A 148 -21.34 18.80 34.89
N ALA A 149 -22.63 19.12 34.81
CA ALA A 149 -23.16 20.45 35.12
C ALA A 149 -22.88 20.88 36.58
N LYS A 150 -23.03 19.94 37.54
CA LYS A 150 -22.72 20.19 38.96
C LYS A 150 -21.23 20.33 39.25
N ARG A 151 -20.34 19.78 38.41
CA ARG A 151 -18.88 19.84 38.58
C ARG A 151 -18.22 21.02 37.86
N GLY A 152 -18.98 21.85 37.12
CA GLY A 152 -18.43 23.02 36.41
C GLY A 152 -17.47 22.69 35.27
N ILE A 153 -17.34 21.42 34.90
CA ILE A 153 -16.48 20.98 33.79
C ILE A 153 -17.35 21.06 32.53
N LYS A 154 -17.09 22.05 31.67
CA LYS A 154 -17.69 22.11 30.34
C LYS A 154 -17.30 20.84 29.58
N ALA A 155 -18.29 20.08 29.11
CA ALA A 155 -18.05 19.00 28.16
C ALA A 155 -17.48 19.62 26.87
N SER A 156 -16.23 19.26 26.54
CA SER A 156 -15.63 19.44 25.20
C SER A 156 -15.85 18.18 24.38
#